data_AF-A0A1H1Q4D0-F1
#
_entry.id   AF-A0A1H1Q4D0-F1
#
_cell.length_a   1.000
_cell.length_b   1.000
_cell.length_c   1.000
_cell.angle_alpha   90.00
_cell.angle_beta   90.00
_cell.angle_gamma   90.00
#
_symmetry.space_group_name_H-M   'P 1'
#
loop_
_entity.id
_entity.type
_entity.pdbx_description
1 polymer ?
#
loop_
_entity_poly.entity_id
_entity_poly.type
_entity_poly.pdbx_seq_one_letter_code
_entity_poly.pdbx_strand_id
1 'polypeptide(L)'
;MKRDRRRGAGVVAVALLCAAFSASSVESTAARFTDVEHAAGSFTASRLVAPSISSCTVTSLLGTFTGFTITWTSPYLKAQQRLSINTVVVDNGSVSQSGSGPYTYSTTISSGLLSTLLGSLLGSSNTVRVEAVLPGTSWVSPAATRTLSVGGLLGLGGNNTCT
;
A
#
# COMPACT_ATOMS: atom_id res chain seq x y z
N MET A 1 35.41 -17.80 -27.33
CA MET A 1 34.37 -18.81 -27.01
C MET A 1 33.69 -18.68 -25.63
N LYS A 2 34.28 -18.08 -24.58
CA LYS A 2 33.60 -17.95 -23.25
C LYS A 2 32.59 -16.77 -23.13
N ARG A 3 32.59 -15.81 -24.06
CA ARG A 3 31.80 -14.56 -23.98
C ARG A 3 30.36 -14.72 -24.49
N ASP A 4 30.16 -15.57 -25.50
CA ASP A 4 28.83 -15.79 -26.12
C ASP A 4 27.90 -16.63 -25.23
N ARG A 5 28.47 -17.58 -24.48
CA ARG A 5 27.74 -18.41 -23.52
C ARG A 5 27.14 -17.59 -22.37
N ARG A 6 27.78 -16.47 -21.99
CA ARG A 6 27.30 -15.55 -20.94
C ARG A 6 26.15 -14.65 -21.42
N ARG A 7 26.15 -14.28 -22.71
CA ARG A 7 25.07 -13.50 -23.32
C ARG A 7 23.79 -14.33 -23.48
N GLY A 8 23.92 -15.60 -23.88
CA GLY A 8 22.78 -16.52 -23.96
C GLY A 8 22.11 -16.77 -22.61
N ALA A 9 22.88 -16.93 -21.54
CA ALA A 9 22.34 -17.14 -20.19
C ALA A 9 21.56 -15.92 -19.66
N GLY A 10 22.01 -14.71 -19.98
CA GLY A 10 21.32 -13.48 -19.56
C GLY A 10 19.94 -13.31 -20.21
N VAL A 11 19.82 -13.63 -21.50
CA VAL A 11 18.54 -13.52 -22.23
C VAL A 11 17.53 -14.54 -21.71
N VAL A 12 17.96 -15.76 -21.40
CA VAL A 12 17.09 -16.80 -20.83
C VAL A 12 16.58 -16.41 -19.44
N ALA A 13 17.45 -15.85 -18.60
CA ALA A 13 17.06 -15.41 -17.26
C ALA A 13 16.04 -14.27 -17.29
N VAL A 14 16.19 -13.31 -18.20
CA VAL A 14 15.24 -12.19 -18.37
C VAL A 14 13.89 -12.69 -18.89
N ALA A 15 13.89 -13.62 -19.84
CA ALA A 15 12.65 -14.22 -20.36
C ALA A 15 11.88 -15.00 -19.27
N LEU A 16 12.57 -15.75 -18.41
CA LEU A 16 11.97 -16.46 -17.28
C LEU A 16 11.37 -15.51 -16.24
N LEU A 17 12.02 -14.38 -15.96
CA LEU A 17 11.51 -13.36 -15.05
C LEU A 17 10.25 -12.68 -15.61
N CYS A 18 10.20 -12.34 -16.91
CA CYS A 18 9.00 -11.77 -17.53
C CYS A 18 7.83 -12.76 -17.53
N ALA A 19 8.09 -14.06 -17.73
CA ALA A 19 7.04 -15.10 -17.65
C ALA A 19 6.46 -15.24 -16.23
N ALA A 20 7.29 -15.13 -15.19
CA ALA A 20 6.85 -15.25 -13.80
C ALA A 20 5.91 -14.11 -13.35
N PHE A 21 6.08 -12.90 -13.89
CA PHE A 21 5.21 -11.76 -13.57
C PHE A 21 3.85 -11.78 -14.29
N SER A 22 3.68 -12.67 -15.28
CA SER A 22 2.46 -12.76 -16.10
C SER A 22 1.44 -13.77 -15.56
N ALA A 23 1.81 -14.59 -14.58
CA ALA A 23 1.09 -15.82 -14.24
C ALA A 23 0.04 -15.67 -13.11
N SER A 24 -0.24 -14.46 -12.61
CA SER A 24 -1.25 -14.26 -11.56
C SER A 24 -2.66 -14.08 -12.16
N SER A 25 -3.16 -15.05 -12.91
CA SER A 25 -4.57 -15.06 -13.32
C SER A 25 -5.43 -15.57 -12.17
N VAL A 26 -6.43 -14.77 -11.75
CA VAL A 26 -7.48 -15.22 -10.83
C VAL A 26 -8.16 -16.45 -11.45
N GLU A 27 -7.98 -17.62 -10.84
CA GLU A 27 -8.60 -18.86 -11.30
C GLU A 27 -10.08 -18.88 -10.91
N SER A 28 -10.95 -19.10 -11.89
CA SER A 28 -12.38 -19.29 -11.65
C SER A 28 -12.63 -20.75 -11.31
N THR A 29 -12.99 -21.04 -10.06
CA THR A 29 -13.40 -22.38 -9.65
C THR A 29 -14.91 -22.54 -9.87
N ALA A 30 -15.29 -23.33 -10.87
CA ALA A 30 -16.67 -23.77 -11.03
C ALA A 30 -16.96 -24.89 -10.02
N ALA A 31 -17.75 -24.60 -8.99
CA ALA A 31 -18.35 -25.63 -8.16
C ALA A 31 -19.54 -26.23 -8.94
N ARG A 32 -19.48 -27.53 -9.29
CA ARG A 32 -20.61 -28.26 -9.86
C ARG A 32 -21.16 -29.21 -8.80
N PHE A 33 -22.39 -28.97 -8.37
CA PHE A 33 -23.14 -29.92 -7.57
C PHE A 33 -23.58 -31.07 -8.50
N THR A 34 -23.32 -32.31 -8.10
CA THR A 34 -23.57 -33.52 -8.93
C THR A 34 -24.96 -34.13 -8.72
N ASP A 35 -25.88 -33.43 -8.06
CA ASP A 35 -27.26 -33.92 -7.97
C ASP A 35 -28.02 -33.67 -9.30
N VAL A 36 -29.09 -34.43 -9.50
CA VAL A 36 -29.85 -34.44 -10.75
C VAL A 36 -30.78 -33.22 -10.88
N GLU A 37 -30.96 -32.43 -9.81
CA GLU A 37 -31.76 -31.22 -9.81
C GLU A 37 -30.89 -30.02 -10.23
N HIS A 38 -30.90 -29.75 -11.53
CA HIS A 38 -30.01 -28.78 -12.17
C HIS A 38 -30.28 -27.34 -11.70
N ALA A 39 -29.61 -26.91 -10.63
CA ALA A 39 -29.42 -25.50 -10.31
C ALA A 39 -27.98 -25.09 -10.62
N ALA A 40 -27.77 -24.46 -11.77
CA ALA A 40 -26.53 -23.74 -12.05
C ALA A 40 -26.66 -22.31 -11.48
N GLY A 41 -25.88 -21.99 -10.45
CA GLY A 41 -25.81 -20.66 -9.86
C GLY A 41 -24.43 -20.04 -10.07
N SER A 42 -24.38 -18.78 -10.49
CA SER A 42 -23.16 -17.98 -10.46
C SER A 42 -23.11 -17.17 -9.15
N PHE A 43 -21.97 -17.15 -8.48
CA PHE A 43 -21.70 -16.19 -7.40
C PHE A 43 -20.57 -15.25 -7.82
N THR A 44 -20.73 -13.96 -7.54
CA THR A 44 -19.68 -12.97 -7.76
C THR A 44 -18.95 -12.76 -6.45
N ALA A 45 -17.63 -12.99 -6.42
CA ALA A 45 -16.81 -12.67 -5.26
C ALA A 45 -16.85 -11.14 -5.02
N SER A 46 -17.27 -10.75 -3.82
CA SER A 46 -17.26 -9.34 -3.41
C SER A 46 -15.81 -8.85 -3.29
N ARG A 47 -15.56 -7.61 -3.72
CA ARG A 47 -14.25 -6.95 -3.60
C ARG A 47 -14.37 -5.78 -2.64
N LEU A 48 -13.41 -5.67 -1.72
CA LEU A 48 -13.29 -4.48 -0.90
C LEU A 48 -12.90 -3.29 -1.79
N VAL A 49 -13.63 -2.18 -1.65
CA VAL A 49 -13.37 -0.93 -2.35
C VAL A 49 -12.03 -0.36 -1.89
N ALA A 50 -11.19 0.05 -2.84
CA ALA A 50 -9.92 0.68 -2.52
C ALA A 50 -10.15 2.06 -1.89
N PRO A 51 -9.46 2.40 -0.78
CA PRO A 51 -9.41 3.77 -0.29
C PRO A 51 -8.84 4.72 -1.34
N SER A 52 -9.11 6.02 -1.21
CA SER A 52 -8.51 7.04 -2.08
C SER A 52 -7.78 8.09 -1.26
N ILE A 53 -6.50 8.30 -1.54
CA ILE A 53 -5.68 9.30 -0.84
C ILE A 53 -5.92 10.67 -1.45
N SER A 54 -6.60 11.53 -0.70
CA SER A 54 -7.00 12.88 -1.10
C SER A 54 -5.88 13.89 -0.94
N SER A 55 -5.06 13.76 0.11
CA SER A 55 -3.90 14.62 0.32
C SER A 55 -2.77 13.88 1.04
N CYS A 56 -1.54 14.29 0.74
CA CYS A 56 -0.37 13.95 1.54
C CYS A 56 0.55 15.17 1.57
N THR A 57 0.71 15.77 2.74
CA THR A 57 1.45 17.02 2.91
C THR A 57 2.57 16.82 3.90
N VAL A 58 3.77 17.20 3.51
CA VAL A 58 4.92 17.19 4.40
C VAL A 58 4.90 18.41 5.31
N THR A 59 5.23 18.19 6.58
CA THR A 59 5.43 19.25 7.57
C THR A 59 6.93 19.44 7.78
N SER A 60 7.37 20.70 7.68
CA SER A 60 8.77 21.08 7.90
C SER A 60 8.87 22.29 8.81
N LEU A 61 9.88 22.32 9.67
CA LEU A 61 10.22 23.45 10.52
C LEU A 61 11.65 23.91 10.20
N LEU A 62 11.81 25.18 9.82
CA LEU A 62 13.12 25.75 9.43
C LEU A 62 13.84 24.92 8.35
N GLY A 63 13.09 24.34 7.41
CA GLY A 63 13.64 23.48 6.35
C GLY A 63 13.97 22.04 6.79
N THR A 64 13.73 21.68 8.05
CA THR A 64 13.89 20.32 8.57
C THR A 64 12.57 19.55 8.47
N PHE A 65 12.61 18.30 8.00
CA PHE A 65 11.44 17.40 8.04
C PHE A 65 11.00 17.11 9.48
N THR A 66 9.76 17.47 9.83
CA THR A 66 9.18 17.20 11.17
C THR A 66 8.06 16.17 11.16
N GLY A 67 7.52 15.85 9.99
CA GLY A 67 6.49 14.83 9.84
C GLY A 67 5.72 14.99 8.52
N PHE A 68 4.63 14.25 8.39
CA PHE A 68 3.69 14.44 7.30
C PHE A 68 2.25 14.17 7.78
N THR A 69 1.30 14.76 7.10
CA THR A 69 -0.12 14.52 7.27
C THR A 69 -0.65 13.84 6.02
N ILE A 70 -1.41 12.76 6.21
CA ILE A 70 -2.09 12.05 5.12
C ILE A 70 -3.59 12.05 5.38
N THR A 71 -4.35 12.32 4.33
CA THR A 71 -5.82 12.27 4.35
C THR A 71 -6.31 11.38 3.23
N TRP A 72 -7.25 10.49 3.55
CA TRP A 72 -7.86 9.58 2.60
C TRP A 72 -9.34 9.38 2.89
N THR A 73 -10.06 8.84 1.92
CA THR A 73 -11.47 8.48 2.06
C THR A 73 -11.68 6.99 1.84
N SER A 74 -12.62 6.41 2.57
CA SER A 74 -13.01 5.00 2.45
C SER A 74 -14.47 4.80 2.86
N PRO A 75 -15.22 3.88 2.23
CA PRO A 75 -16.59 3.57 2.63
C PRO A 75 -16.66 2.73 3.92
N TYR A 76 -15.54 2.19 4.39
CA TYR A 76 -15.47 1.32 5.57
C TYR A 76 -15.15 2.13 6.82
N LEU A 77 -15.49 1.58 8.00
CA LEU A 77 -15.22 2.19 9.31
C LEU A 77 -13.74 2.15 9.68
N LYS A 78 -13.33 2.99 10.65
CA LYS A 78 -11.95 3.08 11.14
C LYS A 78 -11.35 1.70 11.48
N ALA A 79 -12.09 0.85 12.19
CA ALA A 79 -11.61 -0.50 12.57
C ALA A 79 -11.22 -1.39 11.39
N GLN A 80 -11.67 -1.04 10.19
CA GLN A 80 -11.41 -1.73 8.93
C GLN A 80 -10.37 -1.01 8.08
N GLN A 81 -9.68 0.01 8.60
CA GLN A 81 -8.63 0.74 7.90
C GLN A 81 -7.25 0.29 8.40
N ARG A 82 -6.32 0.13 7.47
CA ARG A 82 -4.91 -0.14 7.74
C ARG A 82 -4.06 0.90 7.03
N LEU A 83 -3.33 1.68 7.80
CA LEU A 83 -2.24 2.53 7.33
C LEU A 83 -0.93 1.80 7.59
N SER A 84 -0.07 1.70 6.58
CA SER A 84 1.28 1.19 6.74
C SER A 84 2.30 2.07 6.04
N ILE A 85 3.52 2.07 6.53
CA ILE A 85 4.66 2.77 5.94
C ILE A 85 5.74 1.72 5.68
N ASN A 86 6.05 1.50 4.41
CA ASN A 86 6.75 0.31 3.92
C ASN A 86 6.05 -0.96 4.40
N THR A 87 6.68 -1.69 5.33
CA THR A 87 6.18 -2.94 5.91
C THR A 87 5.60 -2.75 7.31
N VAL A 88 5.69 -1.54 7.88
CA VAL A 88 5.30 -1.27 9.27
C VAL A 88 3.88 -0.74 9.33
N VAL A 89 3.03 -1.41 10.10
CA VAL A 89 1.64 -0.99 10.32
C VAL A 89 1.63 0.12 11.37
N VAL A 90 0.95 1.23 11.05
CA VAL A 90 0.74 2.34 11.97
C VAL A 90 -0.49 2.06 12.82
N ASP A 91 -0.37 2.28 14.13
CA ASP A 91 -1.50 2.11 15.03
C ASP A 91 -2.64 3.08 14.68
N ASN A 92 -3.84 2.51 14.59
CA ASN A 92 -5.02 3.23 14.16
C ASN A 92 -5.54 4.19 15.24
N GLY A 93 -5.07 4.13 16.49
CA GLY A 93 -5.38 5.08 17.55
C GLY A 93 -5.07 6.53 17.16
N SER A 94 -4.03 6.74 16.37
CA SER A 94 -3.60 8.06 15.86
C SER A 94 -4.43 8.61 14.68
N VAL A 95 -5.35 7.81 14.13
CA VAL A 95 -6.16 8.19 12.97
C VAL A 95 -7.49 8.80 13.41
N SER A 96 -7.77 10.01 12.94
CA SER A 96 -9.08 10.63 13.11
C SER A 96 -10.04 10.17 12.01
N GLN A 97 -11.31 9.93 12.36
CA GLN A 97 -12.39 9.64 11.40
C GLN A 97 -13.42 10.75 11.49
N SER A 98 -13.94 11.18 10.33
CA SER A 98 -15.01 12.17 10.22
C SER A 98 -15.97 11.83 9.07
N GLY A 99 -17.16 12.44 9.09
CA GLY A 99 -18.22 12.25 8.09
C GLY A 99 -19.18 11.11 8.40
N SER A 100 -20.33 11.11 7.72
CA SER A 100 -21.35 10.05 7.76
C SER A 100 -21.35 9.15 6.53
N GLY A 101 -20.40 9.36 5.60
CA GLY A 101 -20.15 8.51 4.42
C GLY A 101 -19.78 9.33 3.17
N PRO A 102 -18.95 8.78 2.26
CA PRO A 102 -17.75 8.00 2.59
C PRO A 102 -16.93 8.70 3.70
N TYR A 103 -16.34 7.92 4.60
CA TYR A 103 -15.62 8.46 5.75
C TYR A 103 -14.31 9.10 5.30
N THR A 104 -13.98 10.22 5.94
CA THR A 104 -12.69 10.90 5.76
C THR A 104 -11.80 10.60 6.95
N TYR A 105 -10.60 10.14 6.65
CA TYR A 105 -9.58 9.78 7.62
C TYR A 105 -8.39 10.72 7.51
N SER A 106 -7.85 11.16 8.64
CA SER A 106 -6.65 11.98 8.68
C SER A 106 -5.76 11.61 9.84
N THR A 107 -4.45 11.57 9.61
CA THR A 107 -3.45 11.41 10.66
C THR A 107 -2.20 12.21 10.35
N THR A 108 -1.54 12.68 11.40
CA THR A 108 -0.25 13.36 11.34
C THR A 108 0.78 12.48 11.99
N ILE A 109 1.78 12.07 11.22
CA ILE A 109 2.86 11.21 11.67
C ILE A 109 4.11 12.09 11.81
N SER A 110 4.65 12.15 13.03
CA SER A 110 5.87 12.91 13.33
C SER A 110 7.13 12.16 12.89
N SER A 111 8.21 12.90 12.65
CA SER A 111 9.53 12.33 12.33
C SER A 111 10.08 11.45 13.43
N GLY A 112 9.77 11.73 14.70
CA GLY A 112 10.16 10.89 15.84
C GLY A 112 9.43 9.55 15.89
N LEU A 113 8.14 9.54 15.56
CA LEU A 113 7.39 8.29 15.41
C LEU A 113 7.94 7.49 14.22
N LEU A 114 8.20 8.17 13.10
CA LEU A 114 8.79 7.54 11.92
C LEU A 114 10.16 6.94 12.20
N SER A 115 11.04 7.63 12.93
CA SER A 115 12.38 7.12 13.23
C SER A 115 12.32 5.94 14.18
N THR A 116 11.33 5.92 15.07
CA THR A 116 11.06 4.75 15.93
C THR A 116 10.56 3.57 15.11
N LEU A 117 9.68 3.81 14.13
CA LEU A 117 9.08 2.77 13.29
C LEU A 117 10.04 2.23 12.21
N LEU A 118 10.88 3.08 11.63
CA LEU A 118 11.66 2.79 10.42
C LEU A 118 13.18 2.90 10.63
N GLY A 119 13.64 3.32 11.82
CA GLY A 119 15.04 3.59 12.10
C GLY A 119 15.50 4.90 11.45
N SER A 120 16.11 4.81 10.27
CA SER A 120 16.65 5.97 9.55
C SER A 120 15.78 6.36 8.36
N LEU A 121 15.31 7.61 8.36
CA LEU A 121 14.53 8.20 7.27
C LEU A 121 15.36 9.05 6.32
N LEU A 122 16.61 9.34 6.69
CA LEU A 122 17.44 10.32 6.01
C LEU A 122 17.86 9.80 4.64
N GLY A 123 17.51 10.55 3.59
CA GLY A 123 17.76 10.14 2.20
C GLY A 123 16.93 8.94 1.76
N SER A 124 15.87 8.60 2.49
CA SER A 124 15.02 7.44 2.22
C SER A 124 13.71 7.85 1.54
N SER A 125 13.22 6.97 0.67
CA SER A 125 11.87 7.04 0.10
C SER A 125 11.03 5.92 0.69
N ASN A 126 9.93 6.29 1.33
CA ASN A 126 9.06 5.38 2.07
C ASN A 126 7.70 5.31 1.39
N THR A 127 7.18 4.10 1.22
CA THR A 127 5.86 3.88 0.62
C THR A 127 4.80 3.95 1.70
N VAL A 128 3.99 5.00 1.69
CA VAL A 128 2.80 5.12 2.53
C VAL A 128 1.65 4.39 1.83
N ARG A 129 1.04 3.43 2.51
CA ARG A 129 0.02 2.53 1.96
C ARG A 129 -1.22 2.58 2.85
N VAL A 130 -2.38 2.73 2.22
CA VAL A 130 -3.68 2.72 2.89
C VAL A 130 -4.57 1.65 2.27
N GLU A 131 -5.17 0.83 3.13
CA GLU A 131 -5.99 -0.30 2.73
C GLU A 131 -7.22 -0.45 3.62
N ALA A 132 -8.27 -1.06 3.07
CA ALA A 132 -9.36 -1.59 3.84
C ALA A 132 -9.13 -3.08 4.13
N VAL A 133 -9.34 -3.49 5.39
CA VAL A 133 -9.21 -4.87 5.86
C VAL A 133 -10.56 -5.34 6.39
N LEU A 134 -10.95 -6.56 6.06
CA LEU A 134 -12.15 -7.17 6.65
C LEU A 134 -11.74 -7.85 7.97
N PRO A 135 -12.25 -7.40 9.13
CA PRO A 135 -11.85 -7.91 10.43
C PRO A 135 -12.04 -9.42 10.55
N GLY A 136 -11.08 -10.11 11.17
CA GLY A 136 -11.11 -11.56 11.35
C GLY A 136 -10.80 -12.38 10.10
N THR A 137 -10.38 -11.75 8.99
CA THR A 137 -10.05 -12.44 7.74
C THR A 137 -8.74 -11.93 7.13
N SER A 138 -8.23 -12.61 6.11
CA SER A 138 -7.09 -12.16 5.30
C SER A 138 -7.49 -11.27 4.13
N TRP A 139 -8.77 -10.88 4.02
CA TRP A 139 -9.25 -10.07 2.90
C TRP A 139 -8.83 -8.61 3.08
N VAL A 140 -8.13 -8.10 2.07
CA VAL A 140 -7.63 -6.73 1.99
C VAL A 140 -8.02 -6.14 0.65
N SER A 141 -8.39 -4.86 0.63
CA SER A 141 -8.63 -4.12 -0.61
C SER A 141 -7.34 -3.93 -1.40
N PRO A 142 -7.43 -3.56 -2.69
CA PRO A 142 -6.31 -2.90 -3.35
C PRO A 142 -5.86 -1.69 -2.51
N ALA A 143 -4.56 -1.44 -2.51
CA ALA A 143 -3.98 -0.39 -1.70
C ALA A 143 -3.87 0.93 -2.46
N ALA A 144 -4.20 2.03 -1.79
CA ALA A 144 -3.79 3.34 -2.25
C ALA A 144 -2.39 3.65 -1.70
N THR A 145 -1.51 4.15 -2.55
CA THR A 145 -0.11 4.39 -2.18
C THR A 145 0.33 5.82 -2.50
N ARG A 146 1.19 6.35 -1.65
CA ARG A 146 1.99 7.57 -1.87
C ARG A 146 3.44 7.29 -1.50
N THR A 147 4.37 7.99 -2.11
CA THR A 147 5.79 7.95 -1.80
C THR A 147 6.17 9.18 -1.00
N LEU A 148 6.59 8.96 0.24
CA LEU A 148 7.20 9.97 1.11
C LEU A 148 8.71 9.97 0.88
N SER A 149 9.23 11.04 0.31
CA SER A 149 10.68 11.26 0.15
C SER A 149 11.16 12.28 1.17
N VAL A 150 12.19 11.91 1.94
CA VAL A 150 12.84 12.80 2.92
C VAL A 150 14.28 13.04 2.46
N GLY A 151 14.54 14.24 1.96
CA GLY A 151 15.83 14.60 1.37
C GLY A 151 16.81 15.22 2.37
N GLY A 152 18.11 15.06 2.10
CA GLY A 152 19.19 15.74 2.82
C GLY A 152 19.68 15.02 4.09
N LEU A 153 20.90 15.38 4.51
CA LEU A 153 21.48 14.94 5.78
C LEU A 153 20.76 15.70 6.89
N LEU A 154 20.06 14.99 7.78
CA LEU A 154 19.17 15.54 8.83
C LEU A 154 17.82 16.10 8.34
N GLY A 155 17.39 15.80 7.11
CA GLY A 155 16.16 16.40 6.56
C GLY A 155 16.33 17.88 6.21
N LEU A 156 17.58 18.37 6.22
CA LEU A 156 18.00 19.73 5.90
C LEU A 156 18.47 19.80 4.45
N GLY A 157 17.92 20.75 3.69
CA GLY A 157 18.41 21.10 2.35
C GLY A 157 18.02 20.12 1.22
N GLY A 158 17.17 19.12 1.49
CA GLY A 158 16.56 18.27 0.47
C GLY A 158 15.08 18.59 0.27
N ASN A 159 14.55 18.31 -0.92
CA ASN A 159 13.13 18.49 -1.20
C ASN A 159 12.34 17.36 -0.51
N ASN A 160 11.56 17.70 0.52
CA ASN A 160 10.73 16.72 1.21
C ASN A 160 9.35 16.70 0.55
N THR A 161 8.96 15.56 -0.02
CA THR A 161 7.72 15.46 -0.81
C THR A 161 6.93 14.23 -0.43
N CYS A 162 5.60 14.30 -0.56
CA CYS A 162 4.73 13.13 -0.48
C CYS A 162 3.81 13.09 -1.70
N THR A 163 4.03 12.12 -2.60
CA THR A 163 3.38 12.07 -3.93
C THR A 163 2.95 10.69 -4.35
#